data_AF-A0A1C6LYF6-F1
#
_entry.id   AF-A0A1C6LYF6-F1
#
_cell.length_a   1.000
_cell.length_b   1.000
_cell.length_c   1.000
_cell.angle_alpha   90.00
_cell.angle_beta   90.00
_cell.angle_gamma   90.00
#
_symmetry.space_group_name_H-M   'P 1'
#
loop_
_entity.id
_entity.type
_entity.pdbx_description
1 polymer ?
#
loop_
_entity_poly.entity_id
_entity_poly.type
_entity_poly.pdbx_seq_one_letter_code
_entity_poly.pdbx_strand_id
1 'polypeptide(L)'
;MASVVAVVGTLLGSGITHVFQSRSADRSERFARAERLRQERIDAYCAYAGALLEYRRVLVHRWFVLHEDDRCGEDTPELREEVYKTRYSAQEAMFRAQMVSDDPEILDRSEQVMAATTELHWAPDREALTELRATTRQGIRDFIAATSRHVR
;
A
#
# COMPACT_ATOMS: atom_id res chain seq x y z
N MET A 1 22.00 -46.53 45.09
CA MET A 1 21.31 -46.72 43.80
C MET A 1 20.32 -45.60 43.45
N ALA A 2 19.62 -44.96 44.41
CA ALA A 2 18.62 -43.91 44.12
C ALA A 2 19.18 -42.59 43.56
N SER A 3 20.43 -42.21 43.89
CA SER A 3 21.01 -40.90 43.52
C SER A 3 21.31 -40.75 42.02
N VAL A 4 21.72 -41.84 41.35
CA VAL A 4 22.05 -41.81 39.91
C VAL A 4 20.79 -41.66 39.05
N VAL A 5 19.68 -42.28 39.45
CA VAL A 5 18.40 -42.21 38.73
C VAL A 5 17.80 -40.80 38.78
N ALA A 6 17.97 -40.10 39.91
CA ALA A 6 17.49 -38.73 40.07
C ALA A 6 18.23 -37.73 39.15
N VAL A 7 19.57 -37.84 39.05
CA VAL A 7 20.38 -36.95 38.20
C VAL A 7 20.08 -37.16 36.71
N VAL A 8 19.87 -38.41 36.29
CA VAL A 8 19.47 -38.75 34.92
C VAL A 8 18.08 -38.20 34.57
N GLY A 9 17.13 -38.26 35.51
CA GLY A 9 15.79 -37.68 35.33
C GLY A 9 15.82 -36.15 35.14
N THR A 10 16.67 -35.45 35.88
CA THR A 10 16.81 -33.98 35.77
C THR A 10 17.55 -33.56 34.50
N LEU A 11 18.59 -34.30 34.07
CA LEU A 11 19.30 -34.03 32.82
C LEU A 11 18.43 -34.30 31.58
N LEU A 12 17.63 -35.38 31.60
CA LEU A 12 16.63 -35.64 30.56
C LEU A 12 15.55 -34.56 30.53
N GLY A 13 15.07 -34.13 31.71
CA GLY A 13 14.09 -33.05 31.82
C GLY A 13 14.59 -31.69 31.30
N SER A 14 15.86 -31.34 31.57
CA SER A 14 16.43 -30.06 31.11
C SER A 14 16.69 -30.06 29.60
N GLY A 15 17.16 -31.17 29.02
CA GLY A 15 17.37 -31.32 27.58
C GLY A 15 16.08 -31.25 26.77
N ILE A 16 15.01 -31.90 27.25
CA ILE A 16 13.69 -31.86 26.59
C ILE A 16 13.11 -30.44 26.66
N THR A 17 13.21 -29.78 27.82
CA THR A 17 12.70 -28.41 27.99
C THR A 17 13.44 -27.41 27.10
N HIS A 18 14.76 -27.52 26.97
CA HIS A 18 15.56 -26.61 26.15
C HIS A 18 15.26 -26.74 24.65
N VAL A 19 14.96 -27.95 24.16
CA VAL A 19 14.57 -28.19 22.76
C VAL A 19 13.15 -27.70 22.47
N PHE A 20 12.23 -27.80 23.44
CA PHE A 20 10.89 -27.21 23.32
C PHE A 20 10.94 -25.68 23.38
N GLN A 21 11.78 -25.11 24.24
CA GLN A 21 11.98 -23.66 24.34
C GLN A 21 12.60 -23.09 23.07
N SER A 22 13.61 -23.75 22.48
CA SER A 22 14.23 -23.28 21.23
C SER A 22 13.27 -23.35 20.04
N ARG A 23 12.45 -24.41 19.94
CA ARG A 23 11.41 -24.51 18.91
C ARG A 23 10.28 -23.50 19.10
N SER A 24 9.89 -23.23 20.35
CA SER A 24 8.88 -22.21 20.64
C SER A 24 9.41 -20.80 20.34
N ALA A 25 10.69 -20.54 20.61
CA ALA A 25 11.35 -19.27 20.29
C ALA A 25 11.45 -19.05 18.77
N ASP A 26 11.89 -20.07 18.01
CA ASP A 26 11.97 -20.00 16.54
C ASP A 26 10.57 -19.84 15.91
N ARG A 27 9.55 -20.53 16.43
CA ARG A 27 8.16 -20.35 15.98
C ARG A 27 7.63 -18.94 16.28
N SER A 28 7.94 -18.40 17.46
CA SER A 28 7.57 -17.04 17.85
C SER A 28 8.26 -15.99 16.97
N GLU A 29 9.55 -16.17 16.68
CA GLU A 29 10.32 -15.26 15.83
C GLU A 29 9.83 -15.28 14.37
N ARG A 30 9.51 -16.46 13.82
CA ARG A 30 8.92 -16.57 12.48
C ARG A 30 7.55 -15.91 12.40
N PHE A 31 6.72 -16.11 13.41
CA PHE A 31 5.41 -15.45 13.51
C PHE A 31 5.56 -13.92 13.59
N ALA A 32 6.45 -13.42 14.44
CA ALA A 32 6.71 -11.99 14.59
C ALA A 32 7.25 -11.35 13.30
N ARG A 33 8.11 -12.05 12.55
CA ARG A 33 8.60 -11.59 11.24
C ARG A 33 7.50 -11.55 10.18
N ALA A 34 6.67 -12.59 10.12
CA ALA A 34 5.55 -12.63 9.19
C ALA A 34 4.52 -11.52 9.47
N GLU A 35 4.21 -11.30 10.75
CA GLU A 35 3.28 -10.24 11.17
C GLU A 35 3.83 -8.85 10.89
N ARG A 36 5.14 -8.63 11.11
CA ARG A 36 5.79 -7.37 10.76
C ARG A 36 5.71 -7.08 9.27
N LEU A 37 6.02 -8.06 8.42
CA LEU A 37 5.91 -7.90 6.96
C LEU A 37 4.47 -7.64 6.53
N ARG A 38 3.50 -8.34 7.14
CA ARG A 38 2.06 -8.12 6.88
C ARG A 38 1.66 -6.68 7.18
N GLN A 39 2.12 -6.12 8.31
CA GLN A 39 1.84 -4.75 8.69
C GLN A 39 2.53 -3.73 7.77
N GLU A 40 3.81 -3.93 7.45
CA GLU A 40 4.56 -3.09 6.50
C GLU A 40 3.88 -3.02 5.13
N ARG A 41 3.34 -4.16 4.66
CA ARG A 41 2.53 -4.22 3.43
C ARG A 41 1.24 -3.42 3.53
N ILE A 42 0.47 -3.59 4.62
CA ILE A 42 -0.77 -2.82 4.84
C ILE A 42 -0.46 -1.33 4.83
N ASP A 43 0.57 -0.90 5.55
CA ASP A 43 0.92 0.50 5.68
C ASP A 43 1.31 1.10 4.32
N ALA A 44 2.17 0.40 3.55
CA ALA A 44 2.59 0.84 2.22
C ALA A 44 1.43 0.90 1.21
N TYR A 45 0.59 -0.14 1.15
CA TYR A 45 -0.53 -0.20 0.21
C TYR A 45 -1.61 0.85 0.56
N CYS A 46 -1.92 1.03 1.85
CA CYS A 46 -2.85 2.06 2.29
C CYS A 46 -2.31 3.47 2.03
N ALA A 47 -1.03 3.71 2.28
CA ALA A 47 -0.39 5.00 2.00
C ALA A 47 -0.49 5.34 0.51
N TYR A 48 -0.25 4.37 -0.38
CA TYR A 48 -0.37 4.60 -1.81
C TYR A 48 -1.81 4.88 -2.26
N ALA A 49 -2.77 4.07 -1.81
CA ALA A 49 -4.18 4.29 -2.12
C ALA A 49 -4.67 5.66 -1.63
N GLY A 50 -4.24 6.10 -0.44
CA GLY A 50 -4.53 7.43 0.10
C GLY A 50 -3.93 8.54 -0.76
N ALA A 51 -2.67 8.43 -1.14
CA ALA A 51 -1.99 9.41 -1.99
C ALA A 51 -2.62 9.52 -3.40
N LEU A 52 -3.07 8.40 -3.99
CA LEU A 52 -3.82 8.40 -5.24
C LEU A 52 -5.16 9.13 -5.14
N LEU A 53 -5.91 8.89 -4.06
CA LEU A 53 -7.18 9.56 -3.84
C LEU A 53 -7.01 11.07 -3.72
N GLU A 54 -5.94 11.49 -3.04
CA GLU A 54 -5.60 12.90 -2.88
C GLU A 54 -5.15 13.53 -4.21
N TYR A 55 -4.27 12.88 -4.96
CA TYR A 55 -3.87 13.36 -6.28
C TYR A 55 -5.07 13.47 -7.24
N ARG A 56 -5.93 12.45 -7.25
CA ARG A 56 -7.19 12.45 -8.01
C ARG A 56 -8.10 13.61 -7.60
N ARG A 57 -8.23 13.89 -6.29
CA ARG A 57 -9.04 15.00 -5.77
C ARG A 57 -8.56 16.33 -6.36
N VAL A 58 -7.25 16.58 -6.33
CA VAL A 58 -6.64 17.81 -6.84
C VAL A 58 -6.83 17.95 -8.35
N LEU A 59 -6.64 16.88 -9.13
CA LEU A 59 -6.86 16.93 -10.59
C LEU A 59 -8.32 17.21 -10.96
N VAL A 60 -9.27 16.56 -10.29
CA VAL A 60 -10.70 16.82 -10.51
C VAL A 60 -11.04 18.26 -10.12
N HIS A 61 -10.50 18.75 -9.00
CA HIS A 61 -10.70 20.13 -8.59
C HIS A 61 -10.17 21.11 -9.64
N ARG A 62 -8.92 20.92 -10.10
CA ARG A 62 -8.32 21.72 -11.17
C ARG A 62 -9.17 21.73 -12.43
N TRP A 63 -9.70 20.58 -12.84
CA TRP A 63 -10.56 20.52 -14.02
C TRP A 63 -11.75 21.47 -13.91
N PHE A 64 -12.46 21.45 -12.77
CA PHE A 64 -13.61 22.34 -12.54
C PHE A 64 -13.20 23.82 -12.47
N VAL A 65 -12.06 24.13 -11.87
CA VAL A 65 -11.50 25.50 -11.84
C VAL A 65 -11.28 26.05 -13.26
N LEU A 66 -10.85 25.20 -14.20
CA LEU A 66 -10.53 25.62 -15.57
C LEU A 66 -11.72 25.60 -16.54
N HIS A 67 -12.80 24.88 -16.24
CA HIS A 67 -13.89 24.61 -17.19
C HIS A 67 -15.28 25.12 -16.77
N GLU A 68 -15.51 25.54 -15.52
CA GLU A 68 -16.80 26.11 -15.09
C GLU A 68 -16.76 27.65 -15.05
N ASP A 69 -17.50 28.28 -15.98
CA ASP A 69 -17.55 29.73 -16.25
C ASP A 69 -17.92 30.61 -15.03
N ASP A 70 -18.67 30.10 -14.05
CA ASP A 70 -19.10 30.87 -12.87
C ASP A 70 -17.98 31.07 -11.83
N ARG A 71 -16.85 30.38 -12.01
CA ARG A 71 -15.64 30.52 -11.21
C ARG A 71 -14.48 30.69 -12.18
N CYS A 72 -14.28 31.91 -12.69
CA CYS A 72 -13.04 32.29 -13.36
C CYS A 72 -11.84 31.92 -12.47
N GLY A 73 -11.31 30.73 -12.68
CA GLY A 73 -10.15 30.22 -12.00
C GLY A 73 -9.05 30.06 -13.04
N GLU A 74 -7.99 30.84 -12.90
CA GLU A 74 -6.79 30.63 -13.68
C GLU A 74 -6.03 29.40 -13.14
N ASP A 75 -5.18 28.80 -13.96
CA ASP A 75 -4.24 27.77 -13.51
C ASP A 75 -3.14 28.40 -12.64
N THR A 76 -3.50 28.75 -11.40
CA THR A 76 -2.64 29.53 -10.52
C THR A 76 -1.34 28.77 -10.21
N PRO A 77 -0.23 29.48 -9.92
CA PRO A 77 1.01 28.84 -9.47
C PRO A 77 0.80 27.90 -8.28
N GLU A 78 -0.07 28.26 -7.33
CA GLU A 78 -0.37 27.47 -6.13
C GLU A 78 -1.11 26.17 -6.48
N LEU A 79 -2.09 26.23 -7.39
CA LEU A 79 -2.80 25.04 -7.85
C LEU A 79 -1.88 24.09 -8.60
N ARG A 80 -0.99 24.62 -9.45
CA ARG A 80 0.05 23.82 -10.12
C ARG A 80 1.01 23.19 -9.11
N GLU A 81 1.43 23.92 -8.10
CA GLU A 81 2.26 23.39 -7.02
C GLU A 81 1.55 22.26 -6.24
N GLU A 82 0.26 22.40 -5.94
CA GLU A 82 -0.55 21.36 -5.29
C GLU A 82 -0.65 20.10 -6.16
N VAL A 83 -0.87 20.26 -7.47
CA VAL A 83 -0.84 19.14 -8.44
C VAL A 83 0.50 18.43 -8.42
N TYR A 84 1.63 19.16 -8.45
CA TYR A 84 2.95 18.56 -8.42
C TYR A 84 3.23 17.85 -7.09
N LYS A 85 2.94 18.48 -5.96
CA LYS A 85 3.12 17.90 -4.63
C LYS A 85 2.37 16.58 -4.48
N THR A 86 1.09 16.57 -4.82
CA THR A 86 0.25 15.37 -4.70
C THR A 86 0.66 14.27 -5.68
N ARG A 87 1.08 14.63 -6.91
CA ARG A 87 1.69 13.68 -7.85
C ARG A 87 2.95 13.03 -7.27
N TYR A 88 3.88 13.83 -6.74
CA TYR A 88 5.12 13.32 -6.15
C TYR A 88 4.84 12.39 -4.97
N SER A 89 3.95 12.78 -4.06
CA SER A 89 3.56 11.93 -2.93
C SER A 89 2.95 10.60 -3.39
N ALA A 90 2.12 10.61 -4.45
CA ALA A 90 1.57 9.39 -5.02
C ALA A 90 2.66 8.51 -5.66
N GLN A 91 3.65 9.07 -6.37
CA GLN A 91 4.78 8.31 -6.92
C GLN A 91 5.65 7.70 -5.83
N GLU A 92 5.99 8.48 -4.80
CA GLU A 92 6.78 7.99 -3.66
C GLU A 92 6.08 6.81 -2.97
N ALA A 93 4.78 6.95 -2.71
CA ALA A 93 3.99 5.90 -2.09
C ALA A 93 3.83 4.67 -3.01
N MET A 94 3.72 4.86 -4.33
CA MET A 94 3.73 3.78 -5.32
C MET A 94 5.02 2.96 -5.23
N PHE A 95 6.18 3.63 -5.23
CA PHE A 95 7.47 2.94 -5.13
C PHE A 95 7.60 2.17 -3.81
N ARG A 96 7.10 2.72 -2.69
CA ARG A 96 7.04 1.98 -1.42
C ARG A 96 6.15 0.74 -1.50
N ALA A 97 4.97 0.85 -2.11
CA ALA A 97 4.08 -0.29 -2.32
C ALA A 97 4.73 -1.37 -3.21
N GLN A 98 5.46 -0.97 -4.24
CA GLN A 98 6.20 -1.88 -5.11
C GLN A 98 7.36 -2.57 -4.38
N MET A 99 8.11 -1.87 -3.52
CA MET A 99 9.23 -2.46 -2.77
C MET A 99 8.83 -3.57 -1.79
N VAL A 100 7.58 -3.58 -1.31
CA VAL A 100 7.08 -4.60 -0.37
C VAL A 100 6.32 -5.74 -1.08
N SER A 101 6.33 -5.74 -2.41
CA SER A 101 5.57 -6.66 -3.26
C SER A 101 6.41 -7.22 -4.41
N ASP A 102 6.51 -8.54 -4.49
CA ASP A 102 7.07 -9.22 -5.66
C ASP A 102 5.97 -9.70 -6.65
N ASP A 103 4.69 -9.47 -6.34
CA ASP A 103 3.56 -9.90 -7.16
C ASP A 103 3.43 -9.04 -8.43
N PRO A 104 3.58 -9.60 -9.64
CA PRO A 104 3.45 -8.86 -10.90
C PRO A 104 2.09 -8.18 -11.08
N GLU A 105 1.01 -8.76 -10.57
CA GLU A 105 -0.33 -8.15 -10.64
C GLU A 105 -0.35 -6.86 -9.82
N ILE A 106 0.25 -6.84 -8.64
CA ILE A 106 0.32 -5.63 -7.80
C ILE A 106 1.17 -4.55 -8.48
N LEU A 107 2.32 -4.94 -9.04
CA LEU A 107 3.21 -4.01 -9.73
C LEU A 107 2.49 -3.37 -10.93
N ASP A 108 1.91 -4.17 -11.81
CA ASP A 108 1.18 -3.70 -12.99
C ASP A 108 -0.03 -2.82 -12.63
N ARG A 109 -0.86 -3.27 -11.68
CA ARG A 109 -2.02 -2.49 -11.21
C ARG A 109 -1.59 -1.17 -10.58
N SER A 110 -0.47 -1.14 -9.84
CA SER A 110 0.04 0.08 -9.24
C SER A 110 0.40 1.13 -10.27
N GLU A 111 1.01 0.74 -11.40
CA GLU A 111 1.39 1.65 -12.48
C GLU A 111 0.17 2.09 -13.31
N GLN A 112 -0.71 1.14 -13.64
CA GLN A 112 -1.94 1.41 -14.40
C GLN A 112 -2.81 2.46 -13.72
N VAL A 113 -3.05 2.33 -12.42
CA VAL A 113 -3.90 3.29 -11.69
C VAL A 113 -3.23 4.67 -11.59
N MET A 114 -1.91 4.74 -11.50
CA MET A 114 -1.17 6.00 -11.51
C MET A 114 -1.28 6.70 -12.86
N ALA A 115 -1.07 5.96 -13.95
CA ALA A 115 -1.21 6.46 -15.31
C ALA A 115 -2.64 6.97 -15.55
N ALA A 116 -3.65 6.15 -15.27
CA ALA A 116 -5.06 6.53 -15.41
C ALA A 116 -5.44 7.75 -14.56
N THR A 117 -4.84 7.90 -13.37
CA THR A 117 -5.05 9.09 -12.53
C THR A 117 -4.42 10.32 -13.17
N THR A 118 -3.23 10.19 -13.75
CA THR A 118 -2.55 11.27 -14.46
C THR A 118 -3.34 11.77 -15.68
N GLU A 119 -4.04 10.87 -16.39
CA GLU A 119 -4.90 11.24 -17.53
C GLU A 119 -6.02 12.23 -17.18
N LEU A 120 -6.48 12.28 -15.92
CA LEU A 120 -7.46 13.28 -15.47
C LEU A 120 -6.98 14.72 -15.69
N HIS A 121 -5.67 14.95 -15.72
CA HIS A 121 -5.09 16.27 -15.99
C HIS A 121 -5.46 16.82 -17.37
N TRP A 122 -5.67 15.91 -18.35
CA TRP A 122 -5.84 16.23 -19.76
C TRP A 122 -7.27 16.03 -20.25
N ALA A 123 -8.22 15.77 -19.35
CA ALA A 123 -9.62 15.55 -19.73
C ALA A 123 -10.18 16.77 -20.49
N PRO A 124 -10.57 16.64 -21.77
CA PRO A 124 -10.95 17.77 -22.61
C PRO A 124 -12.34 18.31 -22.29
N ASP A 125 -13.22 17.46 -21.76
CA ASP A 125 -14.61 17.79 -21.51
C ASP A 125 -15.18 16.98 -20.33
N ARG A 126 -16.43 17.28 -19.98
CA ARG A 126 -17.11 16.70 -18.83
C ARG A 126 -17.39 15.20 -19.00
N GLU A 127 -17.59 14.74 -20.23
CA GLU A 127 -17.84 13.34 -20.54
C GLU A 127 -16.56 12.54 -20.30
N ALA A 128 -15.44 12.97 -20.88
CA ALA A 128 -14.12 12.39 -20.66
C ALA A 128 -13.71 12.43 -19.18
N LEU A 129 -13.96 13.54 -18.47
CA LEU A 129 -13.73 13.60 -17.03
C LEU A 129 -14.55 12.54 -16.29
N THR A 130 -15.81 12.35 -16.66
CA THR A 130 -16.70 11.38 -16.01
C THR A 130 -16.22 9.95 -16.21
N GLU A 131 -15.82 9.60 -17.43
CA GLU A 131 -15.23 8.30 -17.75
C GLU A 131 -13.93 8.07 -16.99
N LEU A 132 -12.98 9.01 -17.05
CA LEU A 132 -11.71 8.91 -16.32
C LEU A 132 -11.91 8.82 -14.81
N ARG A 133 -12.89 9.53 -14.24
CA ARG A 133 -13.26 9.41 -12.82
C ARG A 133 -13.80 8.01 -12.48
N ALA A 134 -14.50 7.35 -13.39
CA ALA A 134 -14.98 5.98 -13.21
C ALA A 134 -13.81 4.98 -13.32
N THR A 135 -12.98 5.11 -14.36
CA THR A 135 -11.79 4.29 -14.59
C THR A 135 -10.82 4.33 -13.41
N THR A 136 -10.47 5.52 -12.95
CA THR A 136 -9.56 5.69 -11.79
C THR A 136 -10.15 5.10 -10.51
N ARG A 137 -11.45 5.28 -10.26
CA ARG A 137 -12.13 4.66 -9.12
C ARG A 137 -12.08 3.14 -9.20
N GLN A 138 -12.26 2.56 -10.38
CA GLN A 138 -12.17 1.12 -10.55
C GLN A 138 -10.74 0.62 -10.40
N GLY A 139 -9.75 1.29 -11.00
CA GLY A 139 -8.34 0.94 -10.86
C GLY A 139 -7.84 0.94 -9.41
N ILE A 140 -8.28 1.92 -8.58
CA ILE A 140 -7.97 1.92 -7.14
C ILE A 140 -8.57 0.70 -6.44
N ARG A 141 -9.81 0.31 -6.78
CA ARG A 141 -10.45 -0.89 -6.22
C ARG A 141 -9.73 -2.16 -6.63
N ASP A 142 -9.32 -2.25 -7.89
CA ASP A 142 -8.61 -3.42 -8.43
C ASP A 142 -7.23 -3.57 -7.76
N PHE A 143 -6.50 -2.47 -7.56
CA PHE A 143 -5.26 -2.45 -6.78
C PHE A 143 -5.48 -2.93 -5.33
N ILE A 144 -6.50 -2.42 -4.64
CA ILE A 144 -6.84 -2.88 -3.28
C ILE A 144 -7.24 -4.36 -3.26
N ALA A 145 -7.99 -4.82 -4.27
CA ALA A 145 -8.38 -6.22 -4.37
C ALA A 145 -7.17 -7.14 -4.54
N ALA A 146 -6.21 -6.76 -5.39
CA ALA A 146 -4.96 -7.51 -5.60
C ALA A 146 -4.12 -7.55 -4.31
N THR A 147 -3.91 -6.41 -3.66
CA THR A 147 -3.11 -6.31 -2.42
C THR A 147 -3.75 -7.00 -1.22
N SER A 148 -5.09 -7.06 -1.15
CA SER A 148 -5.80 -7.73 -0.04
C SER A 148 -5.44 -9.21 0.12
N ARG A 149 -4.98 -9.88 -0.94
CA ARG A 149 -4.58 -11.29 -0.92
C ARG A 149 -3.24 -11.52 -0.19
N HIS A 150 -2.44 -10.46 -0.03
CA HIS A 150 -1.09 -10.52 0.56
C HIS A 150 -1.01 -10.06 2.02
N VAL A 151 -2.15 -9.59 2.56
CA VAL A 151 -2.26 -9.02 3.90
C VAL A 151 -3.35 -9.70 4.75
N ARG A 152 -4.08 -10.65 4.15
CA ARG A 152 -5.07 -11.52 4.80
C ARG A 152 -4.44 -12.78 5.37
#